data_AF-A0A7W0RKE2-F1
#
_entry.id   AF-A0A7W0RKE2-F1
#
_cell.length_a   1.000
_cell.length_b   1.000
_cell.length_c   1.000
_cell.angle_alpha   90.00
_cell.angle_beta   90.00
_cell.angle_gamma   90.00
#
_symmetry.space_group_name_H-M   'P 1'
#
loop_
_entity.id
_entity.type
_entity.pdbx_description
1 polymer ?
#
loop_
_entity_poly.entity_id
_entity_poly.type
_entity_poly.pdbx_seq_one_letter_code
_entity_poly.pdbx_strand_id
1 'polypeptide(L)'
;MKASHAVEQIRLGISNIRDGQDNCGLNGRPDASSRYLGRMTAKPNIFMRDGRVGCGPYNSRNTVGWGQLPGNLLGYTCYWWNRDNKNMIAADMRLDPGARTVLRYPANCRNKFDLQSLATHEWGHAYGLLHPGAGHAKLTMAHLLPPCSKAPRTLGLGDWRGMRKLYGLR
;
A
#
# COMPACT_ATOMS: atom_id res chain seq x y z
N MET A 1 5.69 11.44 -15.07
CA MET A 1 5.77 11.55 -13.59
C MET A 1 7.24 11.71 -13.22
N LYS A 2 7.64 12.74 -12.44
CA LYS A 2 9.04 12.85 -11.98
C LYS A 2 9.31 11.81 -10.87
N ALA A 3 10.44 11.11 -10.94
CA ALA A 3 10.77 10.01 -10.03
C ALA A 3 10.84 10.42 -8.55
N SER A 4 11.36 11.62 -8.24
CA SER A 4 11.46 12.14 -6.88
C SER A 4 10.09 12.31 -6.21
N HIS A 5 9.13 12.92 -6.92
CA HIS A 5 7.77 13.11 -6.39
C HIS A 5 7.03 11.78 -6.22
N ALA A 6 7.30 10.79 -7.07
CA ALA A 6 6.69 9.47 -6.93
C ALA A 6 7.18 8.76 -5.65
N VAL A 7 8.50 8.79 -5.40
CA VAL A 7 9.09 8.27 -4.15
C VAL A 7 8.49 8.99 -2.94
N GLU A 8 8.30 10.30 -3.01
CA GLU A 8 7.66 11.07 -1.95
C GLU A 8 6.22 10.58 -1.67
N GLN A 9 5.37 10.43 -2.69
CA GLN A 9 3.99 9.93 -2.48
C GLN A 9 3.96 8.50 -1.91
N ILE A 10 4.88 7.63 -2.33
CA ILE A 10 5.01 6.27 -1.76
C ILE A 10 5.41 6.34 -0.28
N ARG A 11 6.34 7.24 0.07
CA ARG A 11 6.77 7.48 1.45
C ARG A 11 5.68 8.10 2.32
N LEU A 12 4.85 8.98 1.76
CA LEU A 12 3.68 9.47 2.48
C LEU A 12 2.65 8.36 2.71
N GLY A 13 2.49 7.44 1.74
CA GLY A 13 1.62 6.28 1.91
C GLY A 13 2.01 5.38 3.10
N ILE A 14 3.31 5.13 3.30
CA ILE A 14 3.73 4.32 4.46
C ILE A 14 3.54 5.07 5.78
N SER A 15 3.74 6.39 5.79
CA SER A 15 3.46 7.22 6.97
C SER A 15 1.97 7.22 7.32
N ASN A 16 1.09 7.23 6.32
CA ASN A 16 -0.36 7.16 6.54
C ASN A 16 -0.75 5.91 7.34
N ILE A 17 -0.27 4.74 6.93
CA ILE A 17 -0.52 3.47 7.63
C ILE A 17 0.15 3.44 9.00
N ARG A 18 1.46 3.74 9.05
CA ARG A 18 2.26 3.69 10.29
C ARG A 18 1.69 4.58 11.38
N ASP A 19 1.34 5.82 11.03
CA ASP A 19 0.87 6.81 11.99
C ASP A 19 -0.65 6.73 12.22
N GLY A 20 -1.34 5.83 11.51
CA GLY A 20 -2.79 5.68 11.59
C GLY A 20 -3.54 6.94 11.17
N GLN A 21 -3.07 7.65 10.14
CA GLN A 21 -3.63 8.93 9.72
C GLN A 21 -5.10 8.79 9.37
N ASP A 22 -5.99 9.42 10.14
CA ASP A 22 -7.43 9.39 9.93
C ASP A 22 -8.01 10.82 9.87
N ASN A 23 -9.23 10.95 9.36
CA ASN A 23 -9.96 12.22 9.30
C ASN A 23 -11.13 12.27 10.31
N CYS A 24 -11.16 11.35 11.27
CA CYS A 24 -12.20 11.21 12.29
C CYS A 24 -11.72 11.63 13.68
N GLY A 25 -10.43 11.97 13.85
CA GLY A 25 -9.85 12.36 15.13
C GLY A 25 -9.68 11.17 16.08
N LEU A 26 -9.33 9.99 15.57
CA LEU A 26 -9.10 8.82 16.42
C LEU A 26 -7.87 9.05 17.32
N ASN A 27 -7.98 8.62 18.57
CA ASN A 27 -6.95 8.83 19.58
C ASN A 27 -5.87 7.73 19.54
N GLY A 28 -4.60 8.16 19.59
CA GLY A 28 -3.43 7.29 19.60
C GLY A 28 -2.94 6.93 18.20
N ARG A 29 -1.65 6.56 18.10
CA ARG A 29 -1.04 6.12 16.84
C ARG A 29 -0.71 4.63 16.93
N PRO A 30 -0.84 3.84 15.85
CA PRO A 30 -0.32 2.49 15.85
C PRO A 30 1.15 2.45 16.27
N ASP A 31 1.53 1.47 17.10
CA ASP A 31 2.93 1.22 17.43
C ASP A 31 3.62 0.41 16.33
N ALA A 32 3.58 0.98 15.12
CA ALA A 32 4.18 0.47 13.91
C ALA A 32 5.41 1.31 13.56
N SER A 33 6.41 0.70 12.92
CA SER A 33 7.63 1.42 12.52
C SER A 33 8.00 1.15 11.06
N SER A 34 8.63 2.14 10.44
CA SER A 34 9.23 2.01 9.13
C SER A 34 10.40 2.96 8.95
N ARG A 35 11.34 2.56 8.10
CA ARG A 35 12.47 3.39 7.69
C ARG A 35 12.74 3.22 6.20
N TYR A 36 12.79 4.34 5.49
CA TYR A 36 13.23 4.35 4.09
C TYR A 36 14.76 4.32 4.03
N LEU A 37 15.33 3.28 3.42
CA LEU A 37 16.78 3.07 3.35
C LEU A 37 17.42 3.67 2.08
N GLY A 38 16.62 4.14 1.13
CA GLY A 38 17.12 4.73 -0.11
C GLY A 38 16.66 3.99 -1.36
N ARG A 39 17.18 4.42 -2.51
CA ARG A 39 16.88 3.82 -3.81
C ARG A 39 17.84 2.66 -4.06
N MET A 40 17.35 1.61 -4.72
CA MET A 40 18.17 0.50 -5.18
C MET A 40 17.74 0.04 -6.58
N THR A 41 18.58 -0.77 -7.22
CA THR A 41 18.32 -1.35 -8.54
C THR A 41 17.60 -2.71 -8.48
N ALA A 42 17.59 -3.36 -7.32
CA ALA A 42 16.85 -4.60 -7.11
C ALA A 42 15.35 -4.36 -7.29
N LYS A 43 14.70 -5.26 -8.01
CA LYS A 43 13.25 -5.23 -8.25
C LYS A 43 12.50 -5.95 -7.12
N PRO A 44 11.23 -5.61 -6.88
CA PRO A 44 10.32 -6.43 -6.09
C PRO A 44 10.34 -7.88 -6.54
N ASN A 45 10.46 -8.82 -5.60
CA ASN A 45 10.42 -10.24 -5.83
C ASN A 45 8.99 -10.75 -6.05
N ILE A 46 8.36 -10.14 -7.05
CA ILE A 46 7.01 -10.39 -7.50
C ILE A 46 7.10 -10.84 -8.95
N PHE A 47 6.65 -12.07 -9.22
CA PHE A 47 6.72 -12.65 -10.55
C PHE A 47 5.39 -12.54 -11.27
N MET A 48 5.49 -12.59 -12.59
CA MET A 48 4.37 -12.71 -13.52
C MET A 48 4.54 -14.02 -14.28
N ARG A 49 3.57 -14.92 -14.17
CA ARG A 49 3.58 -16.19 -14.89
C ARG A 49 2.16 -16.55 -15.31
N ASP A 50 1.96 -16.83 -16.59
CA ASP A 50 0.69 -17.28 -17.17
C ASP A 50 -0.49 -16.32 -16.82
N GLY A 51 -0.24 -15.01 -16.91
CA GLY A 51 -1.23 -13.98 -16.58
C GLY A 51 -1.53 -13.81 -15.09
N ARG A 52 -0.83 -14.51 -14.21
CA ARG A 52 -0.98 -14.43 -12.76
C ARG A 52 0.21 -13.72 -12.13
N VAL A 53 -0.07 -12.98 -11.06
CA VAL A 53 0.92 -12.34 -10.20
C VAL A 53 1.13 -13.19 -8.95
N GLY A 54 2.36 -13.30 -8.47
CA GLY A 54 2.68 -14.08 -7.27
C GLY A 54 3.98 -13.68 -6.60
N CYS A 55 4.20 -14.24 -5.41
CA CYS A 55 5.35 -13.93 -4.56
C CYS A 55 6.50 -14.89 -4.79
N GLY A 56 7.68 -14.35 -5.07
CA GLY A 56 8.92 -15.12 -5.08
C GLY A 56 9.33 -15.55 -3.67
N PRO A 57 10.46 -16.29 -3.55
CA PRO A 57 11.01 -16.67 -2.25
C PRO A 57 11.44 -15.45 -1.44
N TYR A 58 11.43 -15.53 -0.11
CA TYR A 58 11.99 -14.47 0.73
C TYR A 58 13.47 -14.22 0.36
N ASN A 59 13.85 -12.95 0.16
CA ASN A 59 15.18 -12.55 -0.32
C ASN A 59 15.92 -11.58 0.64
N SER A 60 15.46 -11.47 1.89
CA SER A 60 16.03 -10.56 2.91
C SER A 60 16.00 -9.08 2.57
N ARG A 61 15.08 -8.64 1.70
CA ARG A 61 14.91 -7.25 1.32
C ARG A 61 13.43 -6.85 1.36
N ASN A 62 13.20 -5.56 1.57
CA ASN A 62 11.91 -4.92 1.41
C ASN A 62 12.04 -3.89 0.30
N THR A 63 11.34 -4.10 -0.80
CA THR A 63 11.51 -3.31 -2.02
C THR A 63 10.18 -2.88 -2.59
N VAL A 64 10.11 -1.60 -2.97
CA VAL A 64 8.99 -1.05 -3.73
C VAL A 64 9.50 -0.68 -5.11
N GLY A 65 8.82 -1.13 -6.14
CA GLY A 65 9.27 -0.90 -7.51
C GLY A 65 8.14 -0.87 -8.51
N TRP A 66 8.45 -0.30 -9.66
CA TRP A 66 7.56 -0.25 -10.80
C TRP A 66 7.65 -1.54 -11.60
N GLY A 67 6.53 -1.98 -12.17
CA GLY A 67 6.51 -3.09 -13.11
C GLY A 67 5.10 -3.45 -13.53
N GLN A 68 4.96 -4.08 -14.68
CA GLN A 68 3.67 -4.47 -15.23
C GLN A 68 2.95 -5.47 -14.31
N LEU A 69 1.63 -5.29 -14.19
CA LEU A 69 0.71 -6.20 -13.52
C LEU A 69 -0.39 -6.67 -14.51
N PRO A 70 -1.04 -7.81 -14.25
CA PRO A 70 -2.05 -8.35 -15.14
C PRO A 70 -3.38 -7.60 -14.99
N GLY A 71 -4.14 -7.51 -16.08
CA GLY A 71 -5.49 -6.96 -16.08
C GLY A 71 -5.53 -5.49 -15.65
N ASN A 72 -6.33 -5.21 -14.62
CA ASN A 72 -6.58 -3.86 -14.10
C ASN A 72 -5.91 -3.61 -12.73
N LEU A 73 -4.99 -4.48 -12.29
CA LEU A 73 -4.28 -4.29 -11.03
C LEU A 73 -3.39 -3.05 -11.09
N LEU A 74 -3.52 -2.19 -10.09
CA LEU A 74 -2.70 -0.98 -9.94
C LEU A 74 -1.47 -1.23 -9.07
N GLY A 75 -1.58 -2.19 -8.16
CA GLY A 75 -0.57 -2.56 -7.19
C GLY A 75 -0.70 -4.02 -6.79
N TYR A 76 0.38 -4.56 -6.26
CA TYR A 76 0.41 -5.88 -5.64
C TYR A 76 1.48 -5.90 -4.55
N THR A 77 1.12 -6.42 -3.38
CA THR A 77 2.03 -6.55 -2.25
C THR A 77 2.21 -8.02 -1.90
N CYS A 78 3.47 -8.45 -1.90
CA CYS A 78 3.90 -9.71 -1.35
C CYS A 78 4.43 -9.49 0.05
N TYR A 79 4.17 -10.44 0.93
CA TYR A 79 4.73 -10.45 2.27
C TYR A 79 5.12 -11.87 2.67
N TRP A 80 6.11 -11.94 3.55
CA TRP A 80 6.61 -13.19 4.09
C TRP A 80 6.54 -13.10 5.62
N TRP A 81 6.26 -14.23 6.25
CA TRP A 81 6.18 -14.34 7.69
C TRP A 81 6.98 -15.53 8.19
N ASN A 82 7.48 -15.41 9.42
CA ASN A 82 8.06 -16.52 10.13
C ASN A 82 6.92 -17.48 10.54
N ARG A 83 7.06 -18.77 10.19
CA ARG A 83 6.02 -19.76 10.41
C ARG A 83 5.85 -20.14 11.88
N ASP A 84 6.87 -19.96 12.70
CA ASP A 84 6.89 -20.38 14.10
C ASP A 84 6.17 -19.35 14.98
N ASN A 85 6.55 -18.07 14.84
CA ASN A 85 5.97 -16.99 15.66
C ASN A 85 4.91 -16.14 14.93
N LYS A 86 4.62 -16.45 13.65
CA LYS A 86 3.63 -15.76 12.81
C LYS A 86 3.91 -14.28 12.53
N ASN A 87 5.10 -13.79 12.84
CA ASN A 87 5.47 -12.40 12.59
C ASN A 87 5.80 -12.19 11.12
N MET A 88 5.32 -11.08 10.54
CA MET A 88 5.76 -10.63 9.23
C MET A 88 7.24 -10.22 9.30
N ILE A 89 8.04 -10.71 8.34
CA ILE A 89 9.49 -10.49 8.30
C ILE A 89 9.92 -9.65 7.11
N ALA A 90 9.11 -9.61 6.05
CA ALA A 90 9.37 -8.77 4.89
C ALA A 90 8.11 -8.53 4.05
N ALA A 91 8.15 -7.49 3.24
CA ALA A 91 7.19 -7.20 2.21
C ALA A 91 7.85 -6.52 0.99
N ASP A 92 7.40 -6.92 -0.18
CA ASP A 92 7.72 -6.31 -1.47
C ASP A 92 6.45 -5.78 -2.11
N MET A 93 6.55 -4.68 -2.84
CA MET A 93 5.42 -4.02 -3.49
C MET A 93 5.76 -3.71 -4.95
N ARG A 94 4.95 -4.22 -5.87
CA ARG A 94 4.97 -3.83 -7.28
C ARG A 94 3.82 -2.89 -7.55
N LEU A 95 4.13 -1.73 -8.12
CA LEU A 95 3.13 -0.76 -8.57
C LEU A 95 3.14 -0.73 -10.10
N ASP A 96 1.96 -0.84 -10.70
CA ASP A 96 1.73 -0.62 -12.12
C ASP A 96 0.84 0.63 -12.29
N PRO A 97 1.43 1.83 -12.23
CA PRO A 97 0.65 3.05 -12.30
C PRO A 97 -0.07 3.21 -13.65
N GLY A 98 0.41 2.57 -14.71
CA GLY A 98 0.00 2.83 -16.09
C GLY A 98 -0.12 4.33 -16.39
N ALA A 99 -1.01 4.68 -17.34
CA ALA A 99 -1.40 6.07 -17.59
C ALA A 99 -2.51 6.57 -16.64
N ARG A 100 -3.04 5.72 -15.75
CA ARG A 100 -4.20 6.02 -14.90
C ARG A 100 -3.81 6.56 -13.54
N THR A 101 -2.61 6.27 -13.05
CA THR A 101 -2.16 6.77 -11.74
C THR A 101 -1.44 8.11 -11.87
N VAL A 102 -1.78 9.05 -11.01
CA VAL A 102 -1.30 10.43 -11.04
C VAL A 102 -0.84 10.90 -9.66
N LEU A 103 0.03 11.91 -9.64
CA LEU A 103 0.45 12.60 -8.42
C LEU A 103 -0.52 13.70 -8.00
N ARG A 104 -1.23 14.27 -8.97
CA ARG A 104 -2.22 15.32 -8.81
C ARG A 104 -3.33 15.10 -9.83
N TYR A 105 -4.58 15.25 -9.40
CA TYR A 105 -5.70 15.18 -10.31
C TYR A 105 -5.77 16.40 -11.23
N PRO A 106 -6.09 16.20 -12.52
CA PRO A 106 -6.48 17.31 -13.38
C PRO A 106 -7.84 17.86 -12.93
N ALA A 107 -8.18 19.10 -13.31
CA ALA A 107 -9.43 19.75 -12.92
C ALA A 107 -10.67 18.89 -13.27
N ASN A 108 -10.71 18.35 -14.50
CA ASN A 108 -11.77 17.45 -14.95
C ASN A 108 -11.35 15.98 -14.79
N CYS A 109 -11.09 15.57 -13.55
CA CYS A 109 -10.61 14.23 -13.27
C CYS A 109 -11.59 13.17 -13.77
N ARG A 110 -11.09 12.25 -14.60
CA ARG A 110 -11.81 11.06 -15.06
C ARG A 110 -10.89 9.86 -15.03
N ASN A 111 -11.33 8.80 -14.35
CA ASN A 111 -10.66 7.51 -14.34
C ASN A 111 -9.15 7.58 -14.00
N LYS A 112 -8.78 8.47 -13.07
CA LYS A 112 -7.42 8.59 -12.55
C LYS A 112 -7.34 8.15 -11.09
N PHE A 113 -6.23 7.54 -10.72
CA PHE A 113 -5.97 7.05 -9.37
C PHE A 113 -4.84 7.84 -8.73
N ASP A 114 -4.94 8.08 -7.43
CA ASP A 114 -3.94 8.83 -6.70
C ASP A 114 -2.82 7.91 -6.23
N LEU A 115 -1.57 8.24 -6.55
CA LEU A 115 -0.42 7.38 -6.20
C LEU A 115 -0.26 7.19 -4.70
N GLN A 116 -0.46 8.24 -3.89
CA GLN A 116 -0.35 8.11 -2.44
C GLN A 116 -1.45 7.21 -1.88
N SER A 117 -2.67 7.32 -2.39
CA SER A 117 -3.81 6.46 -2.02
C SER A 117 -3.52 5.00 -2.36
N LEU A 118 -3.04 4.73 -3.58
CA LEU A 118 -2.60 3.39 -4.00
C LEU A 118 -1.50 2.86 -3.07
N ALA A 119 -0.45 3.64 -2.85
CA ALA A 119 0.64 3.24 -1.96
C ALA A 119 0.14 2.98 -0.53
N THR A 120 -0.78 3.81 -0.01
CA THR A 120 -1.36 3.62 1.34
C THR A 120 -2.07 2.26 1.44
N HIS A 121 -2.86 1.89 0.43
CA HIS A 121 -3.51 0.58 0.36
C HIS A 121 -2.49 -0.55 0.37
N GLU A 122 -1.51 -0.50 -0.52
CA GLU A 122 -0.48 -1.54 -0.62
C GLU A 122 0.38 -1.63 0.65
N TRP A 123 0.69 -0.50 1.29
CA TRP A 123 1.35 -0.51 2.59
C TRP A 123 0.50 -1.19 3.66
N GLY A 124 -0.83 -1.03 3.63
CA GLY A 124 -1.69 -1.76 4.55
C GLY A 124 -1.49 -3.28 4.46
N HIS A 125 -1.35 -3.83 3.26
CA HIS A 125 -0.97 -5.23 3.08
C HIS A 125 0.41 -5.57 3.63
N ALA A 126 1.39 -4.68 3.46
CA ALA A 126 2.74 -4.87 4.02
C ALA A 126 2.76 -4.85 5.56
N TYR A 127 1.75 -4.24 6.20
CA TYR A 127 1.51 -4.28 7.64
C TYR A 127 0.48 -5.35 8.06
N GLY A 128 0.06 -6.23 7.14
CA GLY A 128 -0.79 -7.37 7.47
C GLY A 128 -2.29 -7.10 7.47
N LEU A 129 -2.73 -5.91 7.02
CA LEU A 129 -4.15 -5.67 6.76
C LEU A 129 -4.60 -6.44 5.52
N LEU A 130 -5.80 -7.00 5.59
CA LEU A 130 -6.48 -7.64 4.48
C LEU A 130 -7.58 -6.73 3.93
N HIS A 131 -8.09 -7.05 2.74
CA HIS A 131 -9.30 -6.40 2.24
C HIS A 131 -10.46 -6.65 3.22
N PRO A 132 -11.32 -5.65 3.47
CA PRO A 132 -12.48 -5.83 4.31
C PRO A 132 -13.53 -6.68 3.58
N GLY A 133 -14.49 -7.22 4.34
CA GLY A 133 -15.65 -7.89 3.79
C GLY A 133 -16.59 -6.94 3.02
N ALA A 134 -17.70 -7.49 2.50
CA ALA A 134 -18.72 -6.73 1.78
C ALA A 134 -19.27 -5.56 2.62
N GLY A 135 -19.67 -4.47 1.94
CA GLY A 135 -20.24 -3.28 2.58
C GLY A 135 -19.22 -2.22 3.02
N HIS A 136 -17.92 -2.45 2.84
CA HIS A 136 -16.85 -1.56 3.32
C HIS A 136 -16.04 -0.88 2.21
N ALA A 137 -16.67 -0.58 1.07
CA ALA A 137 -16.02 0.00 -0.12
C ALA A 137 -15.39 1.40 0.07
N LYS A 138 -15.63 2.05 1.22
CA LYS A 138 -15.06 3.36 1.57
C LYS A 138 -13.79 3.26 2.43
N LEU A 139 -13.40 2.06 2.86
CA LEU A 139 -12.17 1.84 3.62
C LEU A 139 -10.95 1.93 2.71
N THR A 140 -9.80 2.26 3.30
CA THR A 140 -8.52 2.34 2.61
C THR A 140 -8.13 0.99 2.03
N MET A 141 -8.39 -0.08 2.77
CA MET A 141 -8.14 -1.44 2.33
C MET A 141 -9.26 -2.02 1.45
N ALA A 142 -10.25 -1.23 1.02
CA ALA A 142 -11.22 -1.73 0.05
C ALA A 142 -10.52 -2.23 -1.22
N HIS A 143 -10.97 -3.37 -1.76
CA HIS A 143 -10.36 -4.02 -2.93
C HIS A 143 -10.23 -3.09 -4.15
N LEU A 144 -11.19 -2.18 -4.31
CA LEU A 144 -11.21 -1.21 -5.41
C LEU A 144 -10.82 0.17 -4.90
N LEU A 145 -9.80 0.76 -5.52
CA LEU A 145 -9.46 2.16 -5.28
C LEU A 145 -10.49 3.07 -5.99
N PRO A 146 -11.12 4.03 -5.29
CA PRO A 146 -12.07 4.94 -5.92
C PRO A 146 -11.35 5.88 -6.92
N PRO A 147 -11.81 5.98 -8.17
CA PRO A 147 -11.24 6.92 -9.13
C PRO A 147 -11.48 8.36 -8.67
N CYS A 148 -10.51 9.24 -8.91
CA CYS A 148 -10.60 10.67 -8.65
C CYS A 148 -10.87 11.03 -7.17
N SER A 149 -10.45 10.18 -6.24
CA SER A 149 -10.59 10.40 -4.80
C SER A 149 -9.26 10.22 -4.06
N LYS A 150 -9.00 11.14 -3.13
CA LYS A 150 -7.88 11.06 -2.18
C LYS A 150 -8.29 10.47 -0.82
N ALA A 151 -9.54 10.04 -0.66
CA ALA A 151 -10.03 9.48 0.61
C ALA A 151 -9.14 8.34 1.16
N PRO A 152 -8.60 7.42 0.33
CA PRO A 152 -7.72 6.36 0.83
C PRO A 152 -6.33 6.82 1.25
N ARG A 153 -6.02 8.13 1.23
CA ARG A 153 -4.82 8.66 1.91
C ARG A 153 -4.96 8.62 3.43
N THR A 154 -6.17 8.49 3.97
CA THR A 154 -6.43 8.34 5.40
C THR A 154 -7.08 6.99 5.67
N LEU A 155 -6.87 6.43 6.86
CA LEU A 155 -7.44 5.17 7.30
C LEU A 155 -8.90 5.36 7.68
N GLY A 156 -9.76 4.51 7.13
CA GLY A 156 -11.11 4.37 7.68
C GLY A 156 -11.06 3.67 9.04
N LEU A 157 -12.17 3.76 9.79
CA LEU A 157 -12.27 3.21 11.14
C LEU A 157 -11.88 1.71 11.22
N GLY A 158 -12.24 0.92 10.20
CA GLY A 158 -11.88 -0.49 10.12
C GLY A 158 -10.37 -0.70 9.96
N ASP A 159 -9.73 0.07 9.07
CA ASP A 159 -8.29 -0.02 8.79
C ASP A 159 -7.48 0.39 10.04
N TRP A 160 -7.88 1.49 10.69
CA TRP A 160 -7.25 1.98 11.92
C TRP A 160 -7.39 0.96 13.06
N ARG A 161 -8.58 0.38 13.26
CA ARG A 161 -8.78 -0.68 14.26
C ARG A 161 -7.96 -1.93 13.95
N GLY A 162 -7.76 -2.25 12.66
CA GLY A 162 -6.88 -3.32 12.21
C GLY A 162 -5.44 -3.06 12.64
N MET A 163 -4.90 -1.86 12.36
CA MET A 163 -3.55 -1.48 12.77
C MET A 163 -3.39 -1.51 14.30
N ARG A 164 -4.35 -0.96 15.04
CA ARG A 164 -4.37 -1.05 16.51
C ARG A 164 -4.35 -2.50 17.00
N LYS A 165 -5.10 -3.39 16.37
CA LYS A 165 -5.16 -4.81 16.77
C LYS A 165 -3.83 -5.52 16.53
N LEU A 166 -3.14 -5.19 15.44
CA LEU A 166 -1.87 -5.82 15.06
C LEU A 166 -0.68 -5.27 15.85
N TYR A 167 -0.68 -3.97 16.15
CA TYR A 167 0.50 -3.28 16.66
C TYR A 167 0.29 -2.61 18.03
N GLY A 168 -0.93 -2.50 18.54
CA GLY A 168 -1.21 -1.66 19.71
C GLY A 168 -1.17 -0.16 19.38
N LEU A 169 -1.13 0.68 20.42
CA LEU A 169 -1.04 2.14 20.30
C LEU A 169 0.13 2.69 21.12
N ARG A 170 0.64 3.83 20.68
CA ARG A 170 1.61 4.69 21.36
C ARG A 170 1.16 6.16 21.36
#